data_AF-A0A963MPF9-F1
#
_entry.id   AF-A0A963MPF9-F1
#
_cell.length_a   1.000
_cell.length_b   1.000
_cell.length_c   1.000
_cell.angle_alpha   90.00
_cell.angle_beta   90.00
_cell.angle_gamma   90.00
#
_symmetry.space_group_name_H-M   'P 1'
#
loop_
_entity.id
_entity.type
_entity.pdbx_description
1 polymer ?
#
loop_
_entity_poly.entity_id
_entity_poly.type
_entity_poly.pdbx_seq_one_letter_code
_entity_poly.pdbx_strand_id
1 'polypeptide(L)' 'TAMLCYVTPKEHLGLPNKQDVKEGIITYKLAAHAADLAKGHPGAQIRDNALSKARFEFR' A
#
# COMPACT_ATOMS: atom_id res chain seq x y z
N THR A 1 -9.95 0.01 -12.36
CA THR A 1 -10.64 -0.53 -11.18
C THR A 1 -10.76 0.51 -10.09
N ALA A 2 -11.91 0.58 -9.41
CA ALA A 2 -12.18 1.53 -8.31
C ALA A 2 -11.94 0.92 -6.92
N MET A 3 -12.00 -0.41 -6.77
CA MET A 3 -11.78 -1.11 -5.51
C MET A 3 -10.92 -2.36 -5.74
N LEU A 4 -9.93 -2.60 -4.88
CA LEU A 4 -9.14 -3.83 -4.85
C LEU A 4 -9.50 -4.61 -3.57
N CYS A 5 -10.05 -5.81 -3.70
CA CYS A 5 -10.15 -6.74 -2.58
C CYS A 5 -8.75 -7.29 -2.28
N TYR A 6 -8.33 -7.26 -1.01
CA TYR A 6 -7.00 -7.72 -0.64
C TYR A 6 -6.92 -9.25 -0.59
N VAL A 7 -5.72 -9.76 -0.81
CA VAL A 7 -5.39 -11.18 -0.69
C VAL A 7 -4.37 -11.34 0.44
N THR A 8 -4.56 -12.34 1.30
CA THR A 8 -3.63 -12.62 2.40
C THR A 8 -2.60 -13.67 1.97
N PRO A 9 -1.45 -13.79 2.67
CA PRO A 9 -0.49 -14.87 2.40
C PRO A 9 -1.07 -16.29 2.54
N LYS A 10 -2.19 -16.43 3.26
CA LYS A 10 -2.89 -17.70 3.47
C LYS A 10 -3.95 -18.02 2.42
N GLU A 11 -4.08 -17.19 1.39
CA GLU A 11 -4.98 -17.47 0.29
C GLU A 11 -4.69 -18.85 -0.31
N HIS A 12 -5.74 -19.63 -0.53
CA HIS A 12 -5.68 -21.03 -0.96
C HIS A 12 -5.04 -22.04 0.02
N LEU A 13 -4.63 -21.61 1.22
CA LEU A 13 -3.96 -22.46 2.22
C LEU A 13 -4.76 -22.62 3.52
N GLY A 14 -5.55 -21.63 3.92
CA GLY A 14 -6.36 -21.69 5.13
C GLY A 14 -6.88 -20.33 5.60
N LEU A 15 -7.48 -20.29 6.79
CA LEU A 15 -7.95 -19.02 7.38
C LEU A 15 -6.78 -18.16 7.86
N PRO A 16 -6.81 -16.84 7.60
CA PRO A 16 -5.74 -15.94 8.01
C PRO A 16 -5.78 -15.67 9.51
N ASN A 17 -4.61 -15.46 10.10
CA ASN A 17 -4.49 -14.90 11.46
C ASN A 17 -4.36 -13.37 11.39
N LYS A 18 -4.26 -12.73 12.57
CA LYS A 18 -4.13 -11.27 12.70
C LYS A 18 -2.97 -10.67 11.89
N GLN A 19 -1.83 -11.37 11.82
CA GLN A 19 -0.65 -10.91 11.09
C GLN A 19 -0.87 -11.02 9.58
N ASP A 20 -1.44 -12.12 9.10
CA ASP A 20 -1.77 -12.32 7.68
C ASP A 20 -2.74 -11.24 7.17
N VAL A 21 -3.73 -10.87 7.99
CA VAL A 21 -4.67 -9.78 7.70
C VAL A 21 -3.94 -8.44 7.59
N LYS A 22 -3.07 -8.12 8.57
CA LYS A 22 -2.29 -6.87 8.55
C LYS A 22 -1.42 -6.79 7.29
N GLU A 23 -0.75 -7.88 6.93
CA GLU A 23 0.09 -7.95 5.75
C GLU A 23 -0.71 -7.70 4.47
N GLY A 24 -1.84 -8.39 4.28
CA GLY A 24 -2.72 -8.19 3.12
C GLY A 24 -3.20 -6.74 2.99
N ILE A 25 -3.62 -6.12 4.10
CA ILE A 25 -4.08 -4.72 4.12
C ILE A 25 -2.96 -3.76 3.73
N ILE A 26 -1.76 -3.90 4.30
CA ILE A 26 -0.64 -3.00 4.00
C ILE A 26 -0.19 -3.16 2.55
N THR A 27 -0.10 -4.40 2.05
CA THR A 27 0.24 -4.71 0.66
C THR A 27 -0.72 -4.04 -0.31
N TYR A 28 -2.02 -4.17 -0.09
CA TYR A 28 -3.02 -3.58 -0.99
C TYR A 28 -3.14 -2.06 -0.83
N LYS A 29 -2.84 -1.49 0.34
CA LYS A 29 -2.72 -0.04 0.52
C LYS A 29 -1.55 0.54 -0.27
N LEU A 30 -0.42 -0.17 -0.33
CA LEU A 30 0.72 0.18 -1.18
C LEU A 30 0.35 0.08 -2.66
N ALA A 31 -0.31 -1.01 -3.08
CA ALA A 31 -0.74 -1.20 -4.46
C ALA A 31 -1.74 -0.12 -4.92
N ALA A 32 -2.71 0.23 -4.08
CA ALA A 32 -3.66 1.31 -4.36
C ALA A 32 -2.94 2.65 -4.53
N HIS A 33 -2.03 2.99 -3.61
CA HIS A 33 -1.23 4.22 -3.69
C HIS A 33 -0.35 4.26 -4.96
N ALA A 34 0.26 3.13 -5.34
CA ALA A 34 1.04 3.03 -6.57
C ALA A 34 0.15 3.27 -7.81
N ALA A 35 -1.08 2.75 -7.81
CA ALA A 35 -2.04 3.03 -8.89
C ALA A 35 -2.46 4.50 -8.92
N ASP A 36 -2.63 5.15 -7.77
CA ASP A 36 -2.94 6.59 -7.69
C ASP A 36 -1.79 7.45 -8.21
N LEU A 37 -0.54 7.09 -7.90
CA LEU A 37 0.65 7.73 -8.48
C LEU A 37 0.69 7.58 -10.00
N ALA A 38 0.47 6.37 -10.53
CA ALA A 38 0.50 6.10 -11.96
C ALA A 38 -0.61 6.84 -12.73
N LYS A 39 -1.76 7.07 -12.09
CA LYS A 39 -2.86 7.87 -12.65
C LYS A 39 -2.63 9.38 -12.55
N GLY A 40 -1.61 9.83 -11.82
CA GLY A 40 -1.41 11.24 -11.50
C GLY A 40 -2.51 11.80 -10.59
N HIS A 41 -3.07 10.98 -9.68
CA HIS A 41 -4.12 11.43 -8.77
C HIS A 41 -3.62 12.63 -7.93
N PRO A 42 -4.40 13.73 -7.83
CA PRO A 42 -4.02 14.89 -7.05
C PRO A 42 -3.63 14.51 -5.62
N GLY A 43 -2.47 14.99 -5.16
CA GLY A 43 -1.99 14.76 -3.80
C GLY A 43 -1.25 13.43 -3.56
N ALA A 44 -1.31 12.46 -4.47
CA ALA A 44 -0.64 11.16 -4.28
C ALA A 44 0.88 11.34 -4.07
N GLN A 45 1.53 12.16 -4.89
CA GLN A 45 2.97 12.40 -4.81
C GLN A 45 3.43 13.18 -3.57
N ILE A 46 2.53 13.91 -2.87
CA ILE A 46 2.91 14.72 -1.71
C ILE A 46 3.51 13.83 -0.62
N ARG A 47 2.90 12.66 -0.41
CA ARG A 47 3.36 11.66 0.57
C ARG A 47 4.76 11.12 0.22
N ASP A 48 4.99 10.76 -1.04
CA ASP A 48 6.26 10.22 -1.53
C ASP A 48 7.39 11.24 -1.43
N ASN A 49 7.10 12.50 -1.78
CA ASN A 49 8.05 13.59 -1.71
C ASN A 49 8.39 13.94 -0.24
N ALA A 50 7.41 13.94 0.65
CA ALA A 50 7.64 14.16 2.08
C ALA A 50 8.55 13.07 2.67
N LEU A 51 8.32 11.80 2.35
CA LEU A 51 9.17 10.69 2.79
C LEU A 51 10.56 10.75 2.18
N SER A 52 10.67 11.08 0.89
CA SER A 52 11.94 11.24 0.19
C SER A 52 12.77 12.37 0.79
N LYS A 53 12.14 13.50 1.13
CA LYS A 53 12.78 14.62 1.82
C LYS A 53 13.28 14.21 3.22
N ALA A 54 12.47 13.49 4.00
CA ALA A 54 12.89 12.99 5.31
C ALA A 54 14.10 12.03 5.21
N ARG A 55 14.08 11.11 4.23
CA ARG A 55 15.23 10.22 3.95
C ARG A 55 16.49 10.98 3.57
N PHE A 56 16.36 12.02 2.73
CA PHE A 56 17.48 12.88 2.34
C PHE A 56 18.07 13.66 3.52
N GLU A 57 17.21 14.13 4.42
CA GLU A 57 17.61 14.89 5.61
C GLU A 57 17.97 13.99 6.81
N PHE A 58 17.96 12.67 6.64
CA PHE A 58 18.21 11.67 7.69
C PHE A 58 17.35 11.88 8.96
N ARG A 59 16.05 12.15 8.76
CA ARG A 59 15.04 12.34 9.81
C ARG A 59 14.15 11.12 9.99
#